data_AF-A0A8R1HMZ9-F1
#
_entry.id   AF-A0A8R1HMZ9-F1
#
_cell.length_a   1.000
_cell.length_b   1.000
_cell.length_c   1.000
_cell.angle_alpha   90.00
_cell.angle_beta   90.00
_cell.angle_gamma   90.00
#
_symmetry.space_group_name_H-M   'P 1'
#
loop_
_entity.id
_entity.type
_entity.pdbx_description
1 polymer ?
#
loop_
_entity_poly.entity_id
_entity_poly.type
_entity_poly.pdbx_seq_one_letter_code
_entity_poly.pdbx_strand_id
1 'polypeptide(L)'
;MRLSLCILLTQLSCNVFTSDPVIVLPPFLKLNEQNVITIVNEKSVKSVVRIEHGGEKTNKVIQGKVQTISFYTGSSHPSAHVSIEVDGAQQLDQMLPVRPDLFNVHIHIDKTVYRKAEFVNVRILPLTHSGDVYRGDLKICLVNGKGFVESATLKTIRTDETSAIISEQLEIPSHTFFGEWTVKVQPVEAGGKFIDEKLTFEKSFQVQDYDLPNYRLYGFLEDNSNLKETKITIEAKYFHGKPVNGSVHVYCQEVGATSQDRSHLTHVKSGEW
;
A
#
# COMPACT_ATOMS: atom_id res chain seq x y z
N MET A 1 -49.93 -22.77 69.55
CA MET A 1 -50.49 -21.90 68.49
C MET A 1 -49.61 -20.66 68.36
N ARG A 2 -49.08 -20.47 67.15
CA ARG A 2 -48.53 -19.23 66.54
C ARG A 2 -47.23 -18.65 67.12
N LEU A 3 -46.14 -19.10 66.49
CA LEU A 3 -44.91 -18.35 66.21
C LEU A 3 -45.23 -16.95 65.68
N SER A 4 -44.45 -15.96 66.10
CA SER A 4 -44.31 -14.69 65.38
C SER A 4 -42.87 -14.48 64.97
N LEU A 5 -42.74 -13.94 63.76
CA LEU A 5 -41.71 -14.15 62.76
C LEU A 5 -40.62 -13.07 62.88
N CYS A 6 -39.38 -13.45 63.21
CA CYS A 6 -38.22 -12.57 63.06
C CYS A 6 -37.79 -12.55 61.59
N ILE A 7 -38.02 -11.43 60.90
CA ILE A 7 -37.56 -11.21 59.53
C ILE A 7 -36.11 -10.74 59.59
N LEU A 8 -35.18 -11.63 59.22
CA LEU A 8 -33.77 -11.32 59.04
C LEU A 8 -33.60 -10.69 57.64
N LEU A 9 -33.36 -9.38 57.58
CA LEU A 9 -32.97 -8.68 56.35
C LEU A 9 -31.50 -9.02 56.03
N THR A 10 -31.29 -10.06 55.22
CA THR A 10 -30.01 -10.31 54.59
C THR A 10 -29.84 -9.35 53.42
N GLN A 11 -29.04 -8.31 53.60
CA GLN A 11 -28.53 -7.53 52.47
C GLN A 11 -27.51 -8.39 51.72
N LEU A 12 -27.98 -9.12 50.71
CA LEU A 12 -27.13 -9.53 49.60
C LEU A 12 -26.77 -8.27 48.82
N SER A 13 -25.61 -7.70 49.13
CA SER A 13 -24.93 -6.77 48.23
C SER A 13 -24.41 -7.58 47.04
N CYS A 14 -25.29 -7.75 46.06
CA CYS A 14 -24.89 -8.18 44.73
C CYS A 14 -24.07 -7.03 44.11
N ASN A 15 -22.74 -7.13 44.17
CA ASN A 15 -21.86 -6.22 43.42
C ASN A 15 -21.99 -6.56 41.93
N VAL A 16 -22.84 -5.79 41.28
CA VAL A 16 -23.18 -5.90 39.87
C VAL A 16 -22.26 -4.96 39.08
N PHE A 17 -21.59 -5.55 38.08
CA PHE A 17 -20.72 -4.98 37.03
C PHE A 17 -19.41 -4.32 37.46
N THR A 18 -18.33 -5.10 37.51
CA THR A 18 -17.03 -4.60 37.05
C THR A 18 -17.14 -4.42 35.54
N SER A 19 -17.23 -3.17 35.07
CA SER A 19 -17.08 -2.87 33.66
C SER A 19 -15.72 -3.41 33.19
N ASP A 20 -15.72 -4.33 32.23
CA ASP A 20 -14.45 -4.82 31.67
C ASP A 20 -13.64 -3.64 31.09
N PRO A 21 -12.31 -3.65 31.23
CA PRO A 21 -11.45 -2.61 30.67
C PRO A 21 -11.60 -2.55 29.14
N VAL A 22 -11.63 -1.33 28.61
CA VAL A 22 -11.46 -1.12 27.16
C VAL A 22 -9.98 -1.03 26.86
N ILE A 23 -9.45 -2.01 26.15
CA ILE A 23 -8.04 -2.09 25.74
C ILE A 23 -7.96 -1.75 24.25
N VAL A 24 -7.18 -0.72 23.92
CA VAL A 24 -6.93 -0.28 22.54
C VAL A 24 -5.51 -0.67 22.16
N LEU A 25 -5.43 -1.61 21.21
CA LEU A 25 -4.19 -2.07 20.59
C LEU A 25 -4.12 -1.56 19.14
N PRO A 26 -2.93 -1.24 18.63
CA PRO A 26 -2.76 -1.06 17.20
C PRO A 26 -2.93 -2.41 16.47
N PRO A 27 -3.30 -2.41 15.18
CA PRO A 27 -3.45 -3.63 14.39
C PRO A 27 -2.14 -4.39 14.16
N PHE A 28 -1.01 -3.69 14.31
CA PHE A 28 0.35 -4.23 14.31
C PHE A 28 1.25 -3.30 15.14
N LEU A 29 2.39 -3.82 15.58
CA LEU A 29 3.42 -3.06 16.26
C LEU A 29 4.48 -2.61 15.26
N LYS A 30 4.91 -1.35 15.37
CA LYS A 30 5.92 -0.73 14.53
C LYS A 30 7.32 -1.14 14.99
N LEU A 31 8.06 -1.83 14.13
CA LEU A 31 9.44 -2.22 14.35
C LEU A 31 10.36 -0.99 14.45
N ASN A 32 11.30 -1.01 15.39
CA ASN A 32 12.26 0.07 15.67
C ASN A 32 11.64 1.43 16.00
N GLU A 33 10.35 1.45 16.30
CA GLU A 33 9.57 2.67 16.55
C GLU A 33 8.80 2.57 17.87
N GLN A 34 8.32 3.72 18.33
CA GLN A 34 7.52 3.79 19.55
C GLN A 34 6.10 3.29 19.29
N ASN A 35 5.69 2.28 20.04
CA ASN A 35 4.36 1.71 20.06
C ASN A 35 3.59 2.18 21.29
N VAL A 36 2.28 2.32 21.17
CA VAL A 36 1.41 2.81 22.25
C VAL A 36 0.22 1.87 22.45
N ILE A 37 -0.03 1.48 23.69
CA ILE A 37 -1.23 0.76 24.13
C ILE A 37 -1.99 1.66 25.10
N THR A 38 -3.31 1.73 24.94
CA THR A 38 -4.18 2.50 25.85
C THR A 38 -5.17 1.57 26.53
N ILE A 39 -5.28 1.69 27.85
CA ILE A 39 -6.24 0.97 28.68
C ILE A 39 -7.15 2.00 29.34
N VAL A 40 -8.46 1.82 29.20
CA VAL A 40 -9.47 2.71 29.77
C VAL A 40 -10.38 1.90 30.68
N ASN A 41 -10.54 2.41 31.91
CA ASN A 41 -11.40 1.84 32.93
C ASN A 41 -12.39 2.89 33.44
N GLU A 42 -13.47 2.46 34.08
CA GLU A 42 -14.40 3.38 34.74
C GLU A 42 -13.78 4.01 36.01
N LYS A 43 -12.95 3.23 36.72
CA LYS A 43 -12.30 3.57 37.99
C LYS A 43 -10.78 3.45 37.87
N SER A 44 -10.06 4.02 38.83
CA SER A 44 -8.61 3.85 38.92
C SER A 44 -8.29 2.42 39.31
N VAL A 45 -7.60 1.70 38.44
CA VAL A 45 -7.19 0.30 38.63
C VAL A 45 -5.68 0.18 38.45
N LYS A 46 -5.09 -0.90 38.97
CA LYS A 46 -3.70 -1.25 38.72
C LYS A 46 -3.63 -2.19 37.52
N SER A 47 -2.83 -1.86 36.52
CA SER A 47 -2.62 -2.74 35.37
C SER A 47 -1.15 -3.11 35.23
N VAL A 48 -0.91 -4.35 34.81
CA VAL A 48 0.40 -4.90 34.51
C VAL A 48 0.42 -5.27 33.05
N VAL A 49 1.27 -4.62 32.27
CA VAL A 49 1.42 -4.87 30.84
C VAL A 49 2.76 -5.52 30.60
N ARG A 50 2.73 -6.71 30.01
CA ARG A 50 3.92 -7.48 29.65
C ARG A 50 3.95 -7.62 28.13
N ILE A 51 5.04 -7.17 27.53
CA ILE A 51 5.33 -7.35 26.11
C ILE A 51 6.58 -8.21 26.00
N GLU A 52 6.51 -9.26 25.20
CA GLU A 52 7.65 -10.11 24.86
C GLU A 52 7.85 -10.13 23.35
N HIS A 53 9.00 -9.63 22.89
CA HIS A 53 9.35 -9.58 21.48
C HIS A 53 10.73 -10.21 21.27
N GLY A 54 10.74 -11.44 20.75
CA GLY A 54 11.99 -12.15 20.43
C GLY A 54 12.97 -12.31 21.59
N GLY A 55 12.44 -12.53 22.80
CA GLY A 55 13.22 -12.67 24.03
C GLY A 55 13.38 -11.37 24.83
N GLU A 56 13.16 -10.21 24.21
CA GLU A 56 13.11 -8.93 24.94
C GLU A 56 11.79 -8.82 25.69
N LYS A 57 11.85 -8.54 27.00
CA LYS A 57 10.67 -8.44 27.86
C LYS A 57 10.53 -7.03 28.41
N THR A 58 9.41 -6.38 28.11
CA THR A 58 9.00 -5.13 28.74
C THR A 58 7.89 -5.44 29.74
N ASN A 59 8.09 -5.09 31.01
CA ASN A 59 7.06 -5.20 32.04
C ASN A 59 6.82 -3.82 32.65
N LYS A 60 5.59 -3.33 32.57
CA LYS A 60 5.21 -2.04 33.14
C LYS A 60 3.99 -2.19 34.03
N VAL A 61 4.11 -1.65 35.24
CA VAL A 61 3.02 -1.55 36.20
C VAL A 61 2.58 -0.11 36.23
N ILE A 62 1.30 0.13 36.01
CA ILE A 62 0.72 1.46 35.97
C ILE A 62 -0.62 1.47 36.72
N GLN A 63 -1.02 2.64 37.18
CA GLN A 63 -2.26 2.82 37.91
C GLN A 63 -2.97 4.06 37.42
N GLY A 64 -4.28 3.97 37.22
CA GLY A 64 -5.08 5.09 36.78
C GLY A 64 -6.38 4.66 36.13
N LYS A 65 -7.22 5.66 35.82
CA LYS A 65 -8.46 5.45 35.08
C LYS A 65 -8.22 5.31 33.58
N VAL A 66 -7.39 6.19 33.02
CA VAL A 66 -6.89 6.13 31.64
C VAL A 66 -5.38 5.95 31.72
N GLN A 67 -4.89 4.97 30.98
CA GLN A 67 -3.56 4.42 31.15
C GLN A 67 -2.92 4.26 29.76
N THR A 68 -1.81 4.92 29.53
CA THR A 68 -1.10 4.88 28.24
C THR A 68 0.31 4.38 28.46
N ILE A 69 0.70 3.37 27.69
CA ILE A 69 2.04 2.79 27.75
C ILE A 69 2.70 2.92 26.40
N SER A 70 3.88 3.53 26.41
CA SER A 70 4.76 3.52 25.26
C SER A 70 5.91 2.52 25.43
N PHE A 71 6.26 1.80 24.37
CA PHE A 71 7.38 0.84 24.35
C PHE A 71 7.96 0.72 22.94
N TYR A 72 9.13 0.10 22.82
CA TYR A 72 9.79 -0.15 21.54
C TYR A 72 9.84 -1.66 21.27
N THR A 73 9.85 -2.02 20.00
CA THR A 73 10.07 -3.40 19.52
C THR A 73 11.31 -3.41 18.65
N GLY A 74 12.40 -4.05 19.09
CA GLY A 74 13.69 -4.05 18.39
C GLY A 74 14.13 -5.40 17.83
N SER A 75 13.39 -6.47 18.09
CA SER A 75 13.75 -7.81 17.62
C SER A 75 13.36 -8.05 16.15
N SER A 76 14.07 -8.94 15.45
CA SER A 76 13.72 -9.41 14.11
C SER A 76 12.53 -10.38 14.08
N HIS A 77 11.95 -10.71 15.24
CA HIS A 77 10.79 -11.59 15.30
C HIS A 77 9.56 -10.93 14.67
N PRO A 78 8.76 -11.66 13.85
CA PRO A 78 7.64 -11.10 13.10
C PRO A 78 6.40 -10.81 13.95
N SER A 79 6.44 -11.17 15.23
CA SER A 79 5.34 -10.97 16.17
C SER A 79 5.84 -10.80 17.59
N ALA A 80 5.06 -10.10 18.41
CA ALA A 80 5.30 -9.94 19.84
C ALA A 80 4.09 -10.43 20.62
N HIS A 81 4.35 -11.03 21.76
CA HIS A 81 3.33 -11.44 22.72
C HIS A 81 3.00 -10.27 23.63
N VAL A 82 1.71 -9.94 23.75
CA VAL A 82 1.22 -8.86 24.61
C VAL A 82 0.21 -9.44 25.59
N SER A 83 0.52 -9.36 26.88
CA SER A 83 -0.40 -9.74 27.95
C SER A 83 -0.66 -8.56 28.89
N ILE A 84 -1.93 -8.40 29.27
CA ILE A 84 -2.41 -7.31 30.12
C ILE A 84 -3.24 -7.90 31.25
N GLU A 85 -2.79 -7.65 32.47
CA GLU A 85 -3.54 -7.92 33.69
C GLU A 85 -4.08 -6.61 34.27
N VAL A 86 -5.31 -6.64 34.77
CA VAL A 86 -5.95 -5.51 35.46
C VAL A 86 -6.47 -6.02 36.81
N ASP A 87 -6.02 -5.38 37.90
CA ASP A 87 -6.29 -5.75 39.29
C ASP A 87 -6.08 -7.26 39.60
N GLY A 88 -5.08 -7.85 38.93
CA GLY A 88 -4.70 -9.26 39.10
C GLY A 88 -5.48 -10.26 38.24
N ALA A 89 -6.46 -9.81 37.45
CA ALA A 89 -7.15 -10.63 36.46
C ALA A 89 -6.55 -10.43 35.06
N GLN A 90 -6.29 -11.51 34.31
CA GLN A 90 -5.83 -11.44 32.92
C GLN A 90 -6.98 -10.98 32.02
N GLN A 91 -6.76 -9.91 31.27
CA GLN A 91 -7.75 -9.27 30.41
C GLN A 91 -7.42 -9.40 28.92
N LEU A 92 -6.13 -9.48 28.60
CA LEU A 92 -5.64 -9.67 27.25
C LEU A 92 -4.43 -10.61 27.27
N ASP A 93 -4.38 -11.50 26.28
CA ASP A 93 -3.23 -12.36 26.02
C ASP A 93 -3.22 -12.70 24.52
N GLN A 94 -2.40 -11.98 23.74
CA GLN A 94 -2.45 -12.05 22.28
C GLN A 94 -1.09 -11.88 21.63
N MET A 95 -0.87 -12.57 20.52
CA MET A 95 0.23 -12.31 19.58
C MET A 95 -0.16 -11.19 18.60
N LEU A 96 0.61 -10.09 18.58
CA LEU A 96 0.47 -9.02 17.60
C LEU A 96 1.57 -9.11 16.54
N PRO A 97 1.26 -8.88 15.25
CA PRO A 97 2.28 -8.80 14.22
C PRO A 97 3.17 -7.56 14.45
N VAL A 98 4.46 -7.69 14.17
CA VAL A 98 5.44 -6.61 14.21
C VAL A 98 5.90 -6.34 12.77
N ARG A 99 5.85 -5.07 12.35
CA ARG A 99 6.13 -4.65 10.97
C ARG A 99 6.87 -3.32 10.95
N PRO A 100 7.70 -3.04 9.94
CA PRO A 100 8.24 -1.70 9.75
C PRO A 100 7.12 -0.65 9.65
N ASP A 101 7.37 0.58 10.12
CA ASP A 101 6.43 1.69 9.98
C ASP A 101 6.43 2.26 8.56
N LEU A 102 6.27 1.39 7.56
CA LEU A 102 6.14 1.77 6.16
C LEU A 102 4.65 1.81 5.80
N PHE A 103 4.13 3.01 5.58
CA PHE A 103 2.73 3.22 5.27
C PHE A 103 2.46 3.29 3.78
N ASN A 104 3.23 4.12 3.07
CA ASN A 104 3.02 4.35 1.65
C ASN A 104 4.36 4.59 0.95
N VAL A 105 4.47 4.14 -0.30
CA VAL A 105 5.63 4.38 -1.15
C VAL A 105 5.16 4.96 -2.47
N HIS A 106 5.45 6.23 -2.69
CA HIS A 106 5.18 6.88 -3.97
C HIS A 106 6.31 6.59 -4.94
N ILE A 107 5.99 5.85 -6.00
CA ILE A 107 6.94 5.47 -7.06
C ILE A 107 6.64 6.31 -8.30
N HIS A 108 7.62 7.10 -8.73
CA HIS A 108 7.58 7.86 -9.97
C HIS A 108 8.62 7.30 -10.95
N ILE A 109 8.20 7.11 -12.20
CA ILE A 109 9.06 6.67 -13.30
C ILE A 109 9.03 7.72 -14.42
N ASP A 110 10.14 7.87 -15.15
CA ASP A 110 10.30 8.92 -16.14
C ASP A 110 9.51 8.71 -17.44
N LYS A 111 9.24 7.45 -17.82
CA LYS A 111 8.48 7.09 -19.01
C LYS A 111 7.44 6.01 -18.67
N THR A 112 6.40 5.91 -19.50
CA THR A 112 5.42 4.82 -19.41
C THR A 112 5.73 3.66 -20.36
N VAL A 113 6.60 3.91 -21.35
CA VAL A 113 7.02 2.92 -22.35
C VAL A 113 8.54 3.01 -22.53
N TYR A 114 9.20 1.87 -22.49
CA TYR A 114 10.65 1.73 -22.65
C TYR A 114 10.98 0.73 -23.75
N ARG A 115 12.15 0.89 -24.35
CA ARG A 115 12.77 -0.13 -25.21
C ARG A 115 13.63 -1.08 -24.35
N LYS A 116 14.03 -2.20 -24.92
CA LYS A 116 15.03 -3.10 -24.30
C LYS A 116 16.37 -2.38 -24.16
N ALA A 117 17.16 -2.74 -23.15
CA ALA A 117 18.44 -2.09 -22.82
C ALA A 117 18.34 -0.61 -22.45
N GLU A 118 17.14 -0.07 -22.27
CA GLU A 118 16.98 1.26 -21.69
C GLU A 118 17.02 1.22 -20.17
N PHE A 119 17.31 2.38 -19.59
CA PHE A 119 17.27 2.60 -18.16
C PHE A 119 15.94 3.20 -17.73
N VAL A 120 15.35 2.62 -16.68
CA VAL A 120 14.20 3.16 -15.96
C VAL A 120 14.73 4.07 -14.86
N ASN A 121 14.43 5.37 -14.95
CA ASN A 121 14.79 6.32 -13.90
C ASN A 121 13.63 6.41 -12.90
N VAL A 122 13.88 5.93 -11.69
CA VAL A 122 12.88 5.81 -10.63
C VAL A 122 13.17 6.83 -9.54
N ARG A 123 12.12 7.50 -9.05
CA ARG A 123 12.14 8.27 -7.81
C ARG A 123 11.14 7.68 -6.83
N ILE A 124 11.58 7.46 -5.61
CA ILE A 124 10.80 6.78 -4.57
C ILE A 124 10.74 7.69 -3.34
N LEU A 125 9.53 7.98 -2.88
CA LEU A 125 9.26 8.68 -1.63
C LEU A 125 8.55 7.71 -0.67
N PRO A 126 9.28 7.10 0.28
CA PRO A 126 8.71 6.19 1.26
C PRO A 126 8.28 6.97 2.51
N LEU A 127 7.06 6.74 2.98
CA LEU A 127 6.41 7.47 4.07
C LEU A 127 5.97 6.54 5.19
N THR A 128 6.06 7.04 6.42
CA THR A 128 5.54 6.40 7.64
C THR A 128 4.06 6.75 7.86
N HIS A 129 3.42 6.13 8.85
CA HIS A 129 2.04 6.48 9.22
C HIS A 129 1.89 7.90 9.78
N SER A 130 2.97 8.51 10.29
CA SER A 130 2.98 9.92 10.71
C SER A 130 3.16 10.89 9.53
N GLY A 131 3.45 10.39 8.33
CA GLY A 131 3.77 11.20 7.16
C GLY A 131 5.24 11.63 7.06
N ASP A 132 6.09 11.11 7.95
CA ASP A 132 7.54 11.32 7.91
C ASP A 132 8.19 10.40 6.87
N VAL A 133 9.44 10.70 6.51
CA VAL A 133 10.19 9.85 5.56
C VAL A 133 10.60 8.56 6.26
N TYR A 134 10.23 7.42 5.68
CA TYR A 134 10.66 6.12 6.15
C TYR A 134 12.16 5.91 5.89
N ARG A 135 12.89 5.53 6.94
CA ARG A 135 14.35 5.42 6.96
C ARG A 135 14.86 3.98 7.07
N GLY A 136 14.01 2.97 6.99
CA GLY A 136 14.48 1.58 6.95
C GLY A 136 14.98 1.16 5.57
N ASP A 137 15.59 -0.02 5.48
CA ASP A 137 16.09 -0.56 4.23
C ASP A 137 14.94 -1.00 3.32
N LEU A 138 15.02 -0.60 2.05
CA LEU A 138 14.08 -0.95 0.99
C LEU A 138 14.76 -1.78 -0.08
N LYS A 139 14.09 -2.87 -0.47
CA LYS A 139 14.41 -3.70 -1.61
C LYS A 139 13.67 -3.17 -2.83
N ILE A 140 14.40 -2.84 -3.88
CA ILE A 140 13.89 -2.30 -5.15
C ILE A 140 14.31 -3.25 -6.27
N CYS A 141 13.38 -3.64 -7.15
CA CYS A 141 13.69 -4.46 -8.32
C CYS A 141 12.71 -4.24 -9.47
N LEU A 142 13.11 -4.69 -10.67
CA LEU A 142 12.22 -4.86 -11.80
C LEU A 142 11.65 -6.28 -11.83
N VAL A 143 10.36 -6.37 -12.13
CA VAL A 143 9.63 -7.62 -12.33
C VAL A 143 9.00 -7.58 -13.72
N ASN A 144 9.21 -8.64 -14.50
CA ASN A 144 8.58 -8.73 -15.83
C ASN A 144 7.14 -9.27 -15.73
N GLY A 145 6.39 -9.21 -16.83
CA GLY A 145 4.99 -9.66 -16.87
C GLY A 145 4.75 -11.15 -16.60
N LYS A 146 5.81 -11.96 -16.42
CA LYS A 146 5.73 -13.35 -15.97
C LYS A 146 6.01 -13.51 -14.47
N GLY A 147 6.19 -12.41 -13.73
CA GLY A 147 6.51 -12.41 -12.32
C GLY A 147 7.97 -12.76 -12.00
N PHE A 148 8.85 -12.81 -13.02
CA PHE A 148 10.27 -13.08 -12.79
C PHE A 148 10.96 -11.79 -12.33
N VAL A 149 11.65 -11.88 -11.19
CA VAL A 149 12.47 -10.80 -10.64
C VAL A 149 13.84 -10.86 -11.32
N GLU A 150 14.22 -9.78 -11.98
CA GLU A 150 15.56 -9.69 -12.55
C GLU A 150 16.58 -9.39 -11.46
N SER A 151 17.32 -10.41 -11.04
CA SER A 151 18.31 -10.30 -9.95
C SER A 151 19.36 -9.22 -10.17
N ALA A 152 19.70 -8.90 -11.42
CA ALA A 152 20.62 -7.81 -11.75
C ALA A 152 20.06 -6.41 -11.41
N THR A 153 18.73 -6.28 -11.34
CA THR A 153 18.05 -5.03 -10.99
C THR A 153 17.74 -4.92 -9.51
N LEU A 154 18.07 -5.96 -8.74
CA LEU A 154 17.79 -6.02 -7.32
C LEU A 154 18.77 -5.14 -6.54
N LYS A 155 18.26 -4.11 -5.90
CA LYS A 155 19.02 -3.21 -5.03
C LYS A 155 18.39 -3.16 -3.63
N THR A 156 19.25 -3.07 -2.62
CA THR A 156 18.84 -2.76 -1.25
C THR A 156 19.37 -1.37 -0.92
N ILE A 157 18.47 -0.42 -0.67
CA ILE A 157 18.79 0.99 -0.51
C ILE A 157 18.02 1.55 0.68
N ARG A 158 18.66 2.48 1.39
CA ARG A 158 18.09 3.22 2.50
C ARG A 158 17.99 4.69 2.11
N THR A 159 16.95 5.37 2.60
CA THR A 159 16.83 6.82 2.36
C THR A 159 17.82 7.60 3.22
N ASP A 160 18.75 8.33 2.59
CA ASP A 160 19.76 9.16 3.26
C ASP A 160 19.17 10.16 4.25
N GLU A 161 19.87 10.48 5.34
CA GLU A 161 19.38 11.38 6.39
C GLU A 161 18.95 12.77 5.88
N THR A 162 19.61 13.26 4.83
CA THR A 162 19.38 14.60 4.25
C THR A 162 18.44 14.59 3.04
N SER A 163 18.12 13.42 2.48
CA SER A 163 17.20 13.30 1.34
C SER A 163 15.86 12.75 1.79
N ALA A 164 14.77 13.16 1.16
CA ALA A 164 13.46 12.50 1.31
C ALA A 164 13.21 11.45 0.22
N ILE A 165 13.99 11.49 -0.87
CA ILE A 165 13.72 10.77 -2.10
C ILE A 165 14.91 9.88 -2.43
N ILE A 166 14.64 8.61 -2.72
CA ILE A 166 15.59 7.69 -3.32
C ILE A 166 15.49 7.85 -4.85
N SER A 167 16.62 8.10 -5.51
CA SER A 167 16.69 8.20 -6.98
C SER A 167 17.56 7.08 -7.52
N GLU A 168 16.97 6.23 -8.37
CA GLU A 168 17.63 5.04 -8.88
C GLU A 168 17.50 4.90 -10.38
N GLN A 169 18.49 4.22 -10.95
CA GLN A 169 18.50 3.84 -12.34
C GLN A 169 18.57 2.30 -12.44
N LEU A 170 17.58 1.71 -13.10
CA LEU A 170 17.44 0.26 -13.27
C LEU A 170 17.47 -0.07 -14.76
N GLU A 171 18.41 -0.91 -15.18
CA GLU A 171 18.54 -1.31 -16.59
C GLU A 171 17.55 -2.42 -16.94
N ILE A 172 16.85 -2.28 -18.06
CA ILE A 172 16.02 -3.35 -18.63
C ILE A 172 16.94 -4.28 -19.41
N PRO A 173 17.01 -5.58 -19.08
CA PRO A 173 17.90 -6.50 -19.80
C PRO A 173 17.62 -6.55 -21.30
N SER A 174 18.68 -6.56 -22.11
CA SER A 174 18.57 -6.59 -23.59
C SER A 174 17.88 -7.86 -24.12
N HIS A 175 18.03 -8.98 -23.42
CA HIS A 175 17.54 -10.30 -23.81
C HIS A 175 16.21 -10.67 -23.12
N THR A 176 15.36 -9.68 -22.86
CA THR A 176 14.10 -9.88 -22.14
C THR A 176 12.86 -9.90 -23.03
N PHE A 177 11.70 -10.16 -22.43
CA PHE A 177 10.41 -10.17 -23.14
C PHE A 177 9.76 -8.79 -23.14
N PHE A 178 9.07 -8.49 -24.24
CA PHE A 178 8.14 -7.36 -24.28
C PHE A 178 6.92 -7.61 -23.41
N GLY A 179 6.21 -6.54 -23.08
CA GLY A 179 4.96 -6.56 -22.32
C GLY A 179 5.02 -5.65 -21.10
N GLU A 180 4.15 -5.94 -20.13
CA GLU A 180 4.09 -5.19 -18.88
C GLU A 180 5.24 -5.55 -17.97
N TRP A 181 5.84 -4.52 -17.36
CA TRP A 181 6.91 -4.60 -16.37
C TRP A 181 6.55 -3.74 -15.18
N THR A 182 7.11 -4.07 -14.03
CA THR A 182 6.76 -3.40 -12.78
C THR A 182 8.02 -3.09 -11.98
N VAL A 183 8.13 -1.85 -11.50
CA VAL A 183 9.05 -1.50 -10.41
C VAL A 183 8.39 -1.94 -9.10
N LYS A 184 9.04 -2.82 -8.36
CA LYS A 184 8.57 -3.33 -7.07
C LYS A 184 9.45 -2.82 -5.93
N VAL A 185 8.84 -2.32 -4.87
CA VAL A 185 9.50 -1.79 -3.67
C VAL A 185 8.90 -2.45 -2.43
N GLN A 186 9.74 -2.97 -1.54
CA GLN A 186 9.32 -3.61 -0.29
C GLN A 186 10.38 -3.43 0.81
N PRO A 187 10.03 -3.39 2.11
CA PRO A 187 11.01 -3.29 3.18
C PRO A 187 11.80 -4.59 3.35
N VAL A 188 13.10 -4.49 3.65
CA VAL A 188 13.99 -5.65 3.85
C VAL A 188 13.68 -6.38 5.16
N GLU A 189 13.33 -5.62 6.20
CA GLU A 189 13.03 -6.12 7.54
C GLU A 189 11.78 -7.02 7.59
N ALA A 190 11.00 -7.11 6.51
CA ALA A 190 9.96 -8.13 6.33
C ALA A 190 10.55 -9.55 6.07
N GLY A 191 11.80 -9.80 6.45
CA GLY A 191 12.61 -11.00 6.21
C GLY A 191 12.17 -12.30 6.89
N GLY A 192 10.88 -12.51 7.10
CA GLY A 192 10.31 -13.83 7.37
C GLY A 192 9.75 -14.45 6.09
N LYS A 193 9.55 -15.77 6.05
CA LYS A 193 8.91 -16.52 4.94
C LYS A 193 7.53 -15.98 4.48
N PHE A 194 6.99 -14.98 5.16
CA PHE A 194 5.74 -14.30 4.83
C PHE A 194 6.07 -12.88 4.37
N ILE A 195 6.16 -12.70 3.06
CA ILE A 195 6.06 -11.36 2.46
C ILE A 195 4.66 -10.88 2.80
N ASP A 196 4.56 -9.84 3.63
CA ASP A 196 3.30 -9.14 3.77
C ASP A 196 3.04 -8.42 2.44
N GLU A 197 2.13 -8.98 1.63
CA GLU A 197 1.72 -8.39 0.35
C GLU A 197 1.27 -6.93 0.53
N LYS A 198 0.80 -6.56 1.73
CA LYS A 198 0.41 -5.19 2.07
C LYS A 198 1.60 -4.22 2.16
N LEU A 199 2.83 -4.71 2.28
CA LEU A 199 4.06 -3.90 2.32
C LEU A 199 4.81 -3.94 0.98
N THR A 200 4.14 -4.35 -0.09
CA THR A 200 4.65 -4.34 -1.45
C THR A 200 4.01 -3.19 -2.22
N PHE A 201 4.84 -2.35 -2.83
CA PHE A 201 4.41 -1.19 -3.61
C PHE A 201 4.94 -1.31 -5.03
N GLU A 202 4.09 -1.02 -6.01
CA GLU A 202 4.34 -1.37 -7.39
C GLU A 202 3.95 -0.25 -8.36
N LYS A 203 4.74 -0.08 -9.43
CA LYS A 203 4.44 0.82 -10.54
C LYS A 203 4.74 0.15 -11.88
N SER A 204 3.70 -0.04 -12.68
CA SER A 204 3.80 -0.70 -13.98
C SER A 204 4.16 0.26 -15.12
N PHE A 205 4.84 -0.28 -16.13
CA PHE A 205 5.20 0.33 -17.40
C PHE A 205 5.25 -0.73 -18.51
N GLN A 206 5.33 -0.30 -19.76
CA GLN A 206 5.42 -1.20 -20.91
C GLN A 206 6.84 -1.26 -21.48
N VAL A 207 7.27 -2.46 -21.86
CA VAL A 207 8.50 -2.68 -22.61
C VAL A 207 8.14 -3.16 -24.01
N GLN A 208 8.44 -2.35 -25.01
CA GLN A 208 8.18 -2.65 -26.42
C GLN A 208 9.12 -1.85 -27.32
N ASP A 209 9.29 -2.32 -28.55
CA ASP A 209 9.89 -1.49 -29.59
C ASP A 209 8.83 -0.49 -30.09
N TYR A 210 9.22 0.77 -30.16
CA TYR A 210 8.37 1.84 -30.66
C TYR A 210 9.25 2.89 -31.31
N ASP A 211 8.76 3.53 -32.35
CA ASP A 211 9.30 4.78 -32.85
C ASP A 211 8.44 5.93 -32.36
N LEU A 212 9.09 6.97 -31.85
CA LEU A 212 8.38 8.12 -31.31
C LEU A 212 7.69 8.82 -32.48
N PRO A 213 6.34 8.95 -32.47
CA PRO A 213 5.67 9.71 -33.50
C PRO A 213 6.15 11.16 -33.47
N ASN A 214 6.19 11.81 -34.63
CA ASN A 214 6.59 13.23 -34.73
C ASN A 214 5.41 14.19 -34.54
N TYR A 215 4.20 13.66 -34.34
CA TYR A 215 2.97 14.42 -34.15
C TYR A 215 2.07 13.77 -33.10
N ARG A 216 1.09 14.53 -32.62
CA ARG A 216 -0.01 14.06 -31.77
C ARG A 216 -1.30 14.16 -32.55
N LEU A 217 -2.17 13.16 -32.35
CA LEU A 217 -3.50 13.09 -32.91
C LEU A 217 -4.51 13.15 -31.78
N TYR A 218 -5.43 14.11 -31.85
CA TYR A 218 -6.55 14.23 -30.94
C TYR A 218 -7.83 13.93 -31.72
N GLY A 219 -8.66 13.03 -31.20
CA GLY A 219 -9.95 12.71 -31.75
C GLY A 219 -11.05 13.03 -30.74
N PHE A 220 -12.03 13.81 -31.17
CA PHE A 220 -13.20 14.17 -30.38
C PHE A 220 -14.44 13.64 -31.10
N LEU A 221 -15.30 12.97 -30.34
CA LEU A 221 -16.55 12.41 -30.83
C LEU A 221 -17.70 13.05 -30.05
N GLU A 222 -18.61 13.70 -30.77
CA GLU A 222 -19.89 14.13 -30.21
C GLU A 222 -20.90 13.00 -30.45
N ASP A 223 -21.30 12.32 -29.38
CA ASP A 223 -22.17 11.15 -29.44
C ASP A 223 -23.58 11.50 -29.95
N ASN A 224 -24.13 10.66 -30.81
CA ASN A 224 -25.46 10.80 -31.40
C ASN A 224 -26.06 9.41 -31.66
N SER A 225 -27.38 9.28 -31.46
CA SER A 225 -28.15 8.08 -31.75
C SER A 225 -28.08 7.65 -33.22
N ASN A 226 -27.82 8.57 -34.14
CA ASN A 226 -27.59 8.29 -35.55
C ASN A 226 -26.10 8.42 -35.91
N LEU A 227 -25.46 7.29 -36.26
CA LEU A 227 -24.06 7.21 -36.70
C LEU A 227 -23.72 8.16 -37.86
N LYS A 228 -24.67 8.47 -38.75
CA LYS A 228 -24.45 9.38 -39.88
C LYS A 228 -24.40 10.86 -39.47
N GLU A 229 -24.95 11.17 -38.30
CA GLU A 229 -25.01 12.52 -37.73
C GLU A 229 -23.98 12.72 -36.62
N THR A 230 -23.26 11.67 -36.23
CA THR A 230 -22.13 11.72 -35.30
C THR A 230 -21.05 12.65 -35.84
N LYS A 231 -20.74 13.69 -35.09
CA LYS A 231 -19.70 14.66 -35.44
C LYS A 231 -18.36 14.22 -34.87
N ILE A 232 -17.42 13.97 -35.78
CA ILE A 232 -16.06 13.55 -35.45
C ILE A 232 -15.13 14.70 -35.81
N THR A 233 -14.41 15.21 -34.81
CA THR A 233 -13.40 16.25 -34.98
C THR A 233 -12.03 15.64 -34.74
N ILE A 234 -11.16 15.71 -35.74
CA ILE A 234 -9.79 15.21 -35.67
C ILE A 234 -8.84 16.39 -35.75
N GLU A 235 -7.90 16.48 -34.82
CA GLU A 235 -6.88 17.51 -34.76
C GLU A 235 -5.49 16.86 -34.71
N ALA A 236 -4.67 17.14 -35.72
CA ALA A 236 -3.31 16.65 -35.81
C ALA A 236 -2.32 17.82 -35.70
N LYS A 237 -1.37 17.72 -34.77
CA LYS A 237 -0.37 18.76 -34.51
C LYS A 237 0.99 18.16 -34.25
N TYR A 238 2.05 18.79 -34.76
CA TYR A 238 3.41 18.49 -34.32
C TYR A 238 3.58 18.84 -32.83
N PHE A 239 4.57 18.25 -32.17
CA PHE A 239 4.85 18.52 -30.75
C PHE A 239 5.14 20.01 -30.44
N HIS A 240 5.57 20.79 -31.44
CA HIS A 240 5.79 22.23 -31.34
C HIS A 240 4.55 23.07 -31.69
N GLY A 241 3.37 22.44 -31.85
CA GLY A 241 2.07 23.10 -31.96
C GLY A 241 1.60 23.42 -33.39
N LYS A 242 2.45 23.28 -34.42
CA LYS A 242 2.03 23.52 -35.81
C LYS A 242 1.08 22.42 -36.30
N PRO A 243 0.08 22.77 -37.14
CA PRO A 243 -0.81 21.78 -37.75
C PRO A 243 -0.02 20.83 -38.66
N VAL A 244 -0.54 19.61 -38.79
CA VAL A 244 -0.01 18.57 -39.70
C VAL A 244 -0.98 18.44 -40.86
N ASN A 245 -0.45 18.44 -42.08
CA ASN A 245 -1.22 18.15 -43.28
C ASN A 245 -1.15 16.65 -43.58
N GLY A 246 -2.26 16.08 -44.02
CA GLY A 246 -2.36 14.65 -44.30
C GLY A 246 -3.79 14.17 -44.53
N SER A 247 -3.92 12.88 -44.77
CA SER A 247 -5.21 12.20 -44.92
C SER A 247 -5.59 11.47 -43.63
N VAL A 248 -6.88 11.49 -43.30
CA VAL A 248 -7.45 10.78 -42.15
C VAL A 248 -8.54 9.85 -42.63
N HIS A 249 -8.53 8.63 -42.12
CA HIS A 249 -9.58 7.64 -42.33
C HIS A 249 -10.16 7.23 -40.97
N VAL A 250 -11.47 7.36 -40.82
CA VAL A 250 -12.18 7.02 -39.58
C VAL A 250 -13.07 5.81 -39.81
N TYR A 251 -12.94 4.84 -38.92
CA TYR A 251 -13.66 3.58 -38.94
C TYR A 251 -14.38 3.37 -37.61
N CYS A 252 -15.56 2.75 -37.66
CA CYS A 252 -16.32 2.37 -36.48
C CYS A 252 -16.58 0.86 -36.46
N GLN A 253 -16.67 0.31 -35.25
CA GLN A 253 -16.95 -1.11 -34.99
C GLN A 253 -18.19 -1.24 -34.13
N GLU A 254 -19.04 -2.22 -34.42
CA GLU A 254 -20.20 -2.54 -33.60
C GLU A 254 -19.77 -3.15 -32.26
N VAL A 255 -20.40 -2.70 -31.17
CA VAL A 255 -20.07 -3.15 -29.81
C VAL A 255 -20.39 -4.64 -29.68
N GLY A 256 -19.37 -5.46 -29.41
CA GLY A 256 -19.49 -6.92 -29.27
C GLY A 256 -18.81 -7.72 -30.39
N ALA A 257 -18.36 -7.08 -31.46
CA ALA A 257 -17.50 -7.72 -32.45
C ALA A 257 -16.08 -7.91 -31.86
N THR A 258 -15.60 -9.15 -31.83
CA THR A 258 -14.33 -9.52 -31.16
C THR A 258 -13.10 -9.53 -32.09
N SER A 259 -13.29 -9.26 -33.38
CA SER A 259 -12.22 -9.30 -34.36
C SER A 259 -11.48 -7.96 -34.44
N GLN A 260 -10.15 -7.99 -34.37
CA GLN A 260 -9.27 -6.86 -34.68
C GLN A 260 -9.01 -6.72 -36.19
N ASP A 261 -9.57 -7.60 -37.02
CA ASP A 261 -9.42 -7.54 -38.47
C ASP A 261 -10.21 -6.35 -39.05
N ARG A 262 -9.57 -5.59 -39.94
CA ARG A 262 -10.15 -4.40 -40.59
C ARG A 262 -11.35 -4.74 -41.46
N SER A 263 -11.53 -6.02 -41.81
CA SER A 263 -12.69 -6.53 -42.57
C SER A 263 -14.04 -6.31 -41.87
N HIS A 264 -14.06 -6.14 -40.54
CA HIS A 264 -15.28 -5.90 -39.75
C HIS A 264 -15.50 -4.42 -39.38
N LEU A 265 -14.63 -3.53 -39.86
CA LEU A 265 -14.73 -2.11 -39.59
C LEU A 265 -15.57 -1.42 -40.66
N THR A 266 -16.59 -0.67 -40.23
CA THR A 266 -17.37 0.16 -41.15
C THR A 266 -16.67 1.50 -41.33
N HIS A 267 -16.26 1.81 -42.57
CA HIS A 267 -15.71 3.12 -42.90
C HIS A 267 -16.78 4.20 -42.74
N VAL A 268 -16.49 5.22 -41.93
CA VAL A 268 -17.44 6.29 -41.63
C VAL A 268 -17.13 7.53 -42.46
N LYS A 269 -15.88 7.98 -42.46
CA LYS A 269 -15.49 9.24 -43.12
C LYS A 269 -14.01 9.29 -43.44
N SER A 270 -13.68 9.93 -44.55
CA SER A 270 -12.31 10.31 -44.92
C SER A 270 -12.23 11.82 -45.17
N GLY A 271 -11.04 12.39 -44.95
CA GLY A 271 -10.76 13.79 -45.24
C GLY A 271 -9.27 14.03 -45.46
N GLU A 272 -8.93 15.02 -46.29
CA GLU A 272 -7.58 15.50 -46.54
C GLU A 272 -7.48 16.95 -46.11
N TRP A 273 -6.37 17.32 -45.46
CA TRP A 273 -6.11 18.65 -44.91
C TRP A 273 -4.66 19.08 -45.16
#